data_AF-A0A814YMB3-F1
#
_entry.id   AF-A0A814YMB3-F1
#
_cell.length_a   1.000
_cell.length_b   1.000
_cell.length_c   1.000
_cell.angle_alpha   90.00
_cell.angle_beta   90.00
_cell.angle_gamma   90.00
#
_symmetry.space_group_name_H-M   'P 1'
#
loop_
_entity.id
_entity.type
_entity.pdbx_description
1 polymer ?
#
loop_
_entity_poly.entity_id
_entity_poly.type
_entity_poly.pdbx_seq_one_letter_code
_entity_poly.pdbx_strand_id
1 'polypeptide(L)'
;MALVLLFTALLLDGAATSANGRMGLTFRKTIHQAEFGIDGFACGDGPNVCDPYTGDTDCSRKLPVLCKRIDSSPRPAYVIITRNPSLNGGWLMGHVATTVPVQGSQFKNLRDVDLFCKGSFGVGWVTAAFHDGRLIPGMNNTRYSGKEWTNYGLTSTYKQGAWSFWAYVSAYNNTRHATTKIEPFTVMYDRHCQLSFDLQQTPTSIVQPCEYVKQLHQYISQANQMAQQNIEQQQQGAKSRYNQNKRNPSYDVVDYVCVARVGMRPKLASKNDGPYKITQKRGQLSYIVQDSRNLSDVKQVHVQRLRPYCQLQ
;
A
#
# COMPACT_ATOMS: atom_id res chain seq x y z
N MET A 1 59.35 62.38 23.20
CA MET A 1 58.60 63.08 22.14
C MET A 1 57.30 62.31 21.93
N ALA A 2 56.21 62.93 22.37
CA ALA A 2 54.77 62.61 22.21
C ALA A 2 54.26 61.17 22.41
N LEU A 3 53.76 60.95 23.63
CA LEU A 3 52.68 60.05 24.00
C LEU A 3 51.36 60.60 23.46
N VAL A 4 50.52 59.79 22.78
CA VAL A 4 49.08 60.08 22.62
C VAL A 4 48.29 58.78 22.80
N LEU A 5 47.68 58.67 23.98
CA LEU A 5 46.49 57.87 24.23
C LEU A 5 45.27 58.70 23.82
N LEU A 6 44.28 58.11 23.14
CA LEU A 6 42.88 58.53 23.24
C LEU A 6 41.93 57.39 22.87
N PHE A 7 40.78 57.45 23.54
CA PHE A 7 39.84 56.40 23.89
C PHE A 7 38.80 56.08 22.79
N THR A 8 38.36 54.82 22.77
CA THR A 8 37.02 54.26 22.48
C THR A 8 36.22 54.68 21.24
N ALA A 9 35.84 53.68 20.44
CA ALA A 9 34.44 53.25 20.33
C ALA A 9 34.35 51.79 19.85
N LEU A 10 33.81 50.91 20.68
CA LEU A 10 33.25 49.64 20.22
C LEU A 10 32.05 49.98 19.33
N LEU A 11 32.14 49.64 18.04
CA LEU A 11 30.97 49.43 17.21
C LEU A 11 30.86 47.92 16.97
N LEU A 12 30.05 47.30 17.83
CA LEU A 12 29.34 46.07 17.52
C LEU A 12 28.36 46.37 16.39
N ASP A 13 28.83 46.41 15.15
CA ASP A 13 27.93 46.23 14.01
C ASP A 13 27.76 44.73 13.77
N GLY A 14 26.93 44.17 14.64
CA GLY A 14 26.14 43.00 14.32
C GLY A 14 25.20 43.35 13.17
N ALA A 15 25.71 43.31 11.94
CA ALA A 15 24.87 43.00 10.80
C ALA A 15 24.90 41.48 10.64
N ALA A 16 24.03 40.81 11.39
CA ALA A 16 23.59 39.48 11.03
C ALA A 16 23.06 39.59 9.59
N THR A 17 23.86 39.15 8.63
CA THR A 17 23.39 38.89 7.27
C THR A 17 22.19 37.96 7.42
N SER A 18 21.00 38.47 7.09
CA SER A 18 19.79 37.68 6.98
C SER A 18 20.09 36.48 6.08
N ALA A 19 20.33 35.32 6.69
CA ALA A 19 20.35 34.04 6.01
C ALA A 19 18.90 33.64 5.71
N ASN A 20 18.20 34.44 4.88
CA ASN A 20 16.93 34.05 4.31
C ASN A 20 17.19 33.06 3.16
N GLY A 21 17.72 31.89 3.51
CA GLY A 21 17.74 30.74 2.61
C GLY A 21 16.30 30.34 2.29
N ARG A 22 16.01 29.93 1.04
CA ARG A 22 14.70 29.34 0.71
C ARG A 22 14.50 28.11 1.60
N MET A 23 13.37 28.04 2.28
CA MET A 23 13.02 26.90 3.12
C MET A 23 12.07 25.97 2.34
N GLY A 24 12.28 24.67 2.50
CA GLY A 24 11.45 23.60 1.97
C GLY A 24 10.57 23.00 3.08
N LEU A 25 9.43 22.44 2.66
CA LEU A 25 8.53 21.72 3.56
C LEU A 25 9.13 20.37 3.97
N THR A 26 8.97 19.99 5.23
CA THR A 26 9.43 18.71 5.74
C THR A 26 8.28 17.76 6.04
N PHE A 27 8.24 16.62 5.34
CA PHE A 27 7.35 15.52 5.72
C PHE A 27 8.01 14.60 6.74
N ARG A 28 7.23 14.13 7.70
CA ARG A 28 7.60 13.00 8.54
C ARG A 28 6.66 11.83 8.30
N LYS A 29 7.23 10.63 8.25
CA LYS A 29 6.47 9.40 8.40
C LYS A 29 6.04 9.27 9.86
N THR A 30 4.75 9.31 10.12
CA THR A 30 4.21 9.23 11.49
C THR A 30 3.93 7.80 11.93
N ILE A 31 3.54 6.94 10.99
CA ILE A 31 3.13 5.57 11.28
C ILE A 31 3.29 4.68 10.04
N HIS A 32 3.61 3.41 10.27
CA HIS A 32 3.66 2.36 9.26
C HIS A 32 2.61 1.29 9.57
N GLN A 33 1.88 0.82 8.56
CA GLN A 33 1.04 -0.36 8.67
C GLN A 33 1.47 -1.42 7.66
N ALA A 34 2.33 -2.32 8.13
CA ALA A 34 2.95 -3.37 7.31
C ALA A 34 1.94 -4.29 6.62
N GLU A 35 0.82 -4.59 7.28
CA GLU A 35 -0.25 -5.45 6.73
C GLU A 35 -0.84 -4.90 5.43
N PHE A 36 -0.91 -3.57 5.31
CA PHE A 36 -1.54 -2.89 4.18
C PHE A 36 -0.53 -2.19 3.25
N GLY A 37 0.75 -2.14 3.63
CA GLY A 37 1.78 -1.43 2.86
C GLY A 37 1.52 0.08 2.77
N ILE A 38 0.89 0.67 3.79
CA ILE A 38 0.58 2.09 3.84
C ILE A 38 1.38 2.80 4.93
N ASP A 39 1.66 4.07 4.69
CA ASP A 39 2.28 4.98 5.66
C ASP A 39 1.41 6.22 5.85
N GLY A 40 1.45 6.75 7.08
CA GLY A 40 0.94 8.08 7.40
C GLY A 40 2.06 9.12 7.28
N PHE A 41 1.75 10.24 6.62
CA PHE A 41 2.65 11.37 6.42
C PHE A 41 2.04 12.61 7.03
N ALA A 42 2.77 13.28 7.92
CA ALA A 42 2.33 14.52 8.55
C ALA A 42 3.53 15.42 8.83
N CYS A 43 3.21 16.67 9.16
CA CYS A 43 4.10 17.48 9.97
C CYS A 43 3.81 17.10 11.45
N GLY A 44 4.77 16.46 12.14
CA GLY A 44 4.52 15.80 13.44
C GLY A 44 4.09 16.76 14.57
N ASP A 45 3.51 16.21 15.65
CA ASP A 45 3.17 16.97 16.87
C ASP A 45 4.32 16.95 17.90
N GLY A 46 4.53 18.06 18.64
CA GLY A 46 5.50 18.15 19.75
C GLY A 46 6.59 19.23 19.59
N PRO A 47 7.55 19.37 20.52
CA PRO A 47 8.48 20.52 20.62
C PRO A 47 9.49 20.69 19.47
N ASN A 48 9.47 19.81 18.47
CA ASN A 48 10.26 19.90 17.23
C ASN A 48 9.30 19.96 16.02
N VAL A 49 8.45 20.99 16.01
CA VAL A 49 7.44 21.30 14.99
C VAL A 49 8.12 21.61 13.67
N CYS A 50 7.73 20.93 12.60
CA CYS A 50 8.05 21.43 11.24
C CYS A 50 7.12 22.59 10.90
N ASP A 51 7.56 23.52 10.06
CA ASP A 51 6.71 24.63 9.60
C ASP A 51 6.09 24.22 8.25
N PRO A 52 4.79 23.85 8.20
CA PRO A 52 4.17 23.42 6.97
C PRO A 52 3.68 24.60 6.10
N TYR A 53 3.81 25.85 6.58
CA TYR A 53 3.45 27.07 5.87
C TYR A 53 4.66 27.67 5.16
N THR A 54 5.74 27.89 5.90
CA THR A 54 6.96 28.53 5.37
C THR A 54 8.02 27.52 4.97
N GLY A 55 8.00 26.32 5.56
CA GLY A 55 9.08 25.36 5.49
C GLY A 55 10.12 25.57 6.60
N ASP A 56 10.71 24.48 7.03
CA ASP A 56 11.69 24.39 8.13
C ASP A 56 12.99 23.68 7.71
N THR A 57 13.08 23.22 6.45
CA THR A 57 14.29 22.62 5.88
C THR A 57 15.02 23.62 5.00
N ASP A 58 16.28 23.91 5.30
CA ASP A 58 17.14 24.67 4.40
C ASP A 58 17.27 23.96 3.04
N CYS A 59 16.90 24.64 1.94
CA CYS A 59 16.97 24.08 0.58
C CYS A 59 18.39 23.73 0.12
N SER A 60 19.44 24.20 0.80
CA SER A 60 20.82 23.79 0.54
C SER A 60 21.12 22.37 1.04
N ARG A 61 20.30 21.82 1.94
CA ARG A 61 20.42 20.45 2.42
C ARG A 61 19.95 19.47 1.33
N LYS A 62 20.75 18.44 1.07
CA LYS A 62 20.35 17.34 0.17
C LYS A 62 19.40 16.41 0.90
N LEU A 63 18.12 16.43 0.53
CA LEU A 63 17.12 15.53 1.07
C LEU A 63 16.27 14.91 -0.05
N PRO A 64 15.68 13.72 0.18
CA PRO A 64 14.72 13.13 -0.74
C PRO A 64 13.48 14.01 -0.91
N VAL A 65 13.01 14.16 -2.15
CA VAL A 65 11.68 14.71 -2.43
C VAL A 65 10.64 13.62 -2.28
N LEU A 66 9.57 13.89 -1.54
CA LEU A 66 8.37 13.04 -1.49
C LEU A 66 7.51 13.30 -2.73
N CYS A 67 7.37 12.28 -3.57
CA CYS A 67 6.54 12.29 -4.77
C CYS A 67 5.30 11.42 -4.55
N LYS A 68 4.19 11.82 -5.17
CA LYS A 68 2.92 11.11 -5.18
C LYS A 68 2.48 10.76 -6.60
N ARG A 69 1.63 9.74 -6.72
CA ARG A 69 0.80 9.47 -7.89
C ARG A 69 -0.59 9.07 -7.42
N ILE A 70 -1.59 9.83 -7.84
CA ILE A 70 -3.01 9.48 -7.62
C ILE A 70 -3.44 8.54 -8.75
N ASP A 71 -3.86 7.33 -8.41
CA ASP A 71 -4.27 6.30 -9.37
C ASP A 71 -5.57 5.60 -8.94
N SER A 72 -6.37 6.27 -8.11
CA SER A 72 -7.64 5.78 -7.58
C SER A 72 -7.50 4.48 -6.76
N SER A 73 -6.32 4.24 -6.20
CA SER A 73 -6.08 3.05 -5.39
C SER A 73 -7.02 2.99 -4.17
N PRO A 74 -7.60 1.81 -3.90
CA PRO A 74 -8.60 1.65 -2.87
C PRO A 74 -8.01 1.83 -1.48
N ARG A 75 -8.75 2.42 -0.54
CA ARG A 75 -8.29 2.54 0.84
C ARG A 75 -8.36 1.17 1.55
N PRO A 76 -7.28 0.68 2.18
CA PRO A 76 -7.29 -0.52 3.00
C PRO A 76 -8.10 -0.42 4.29
N ALA A 77 -8.18 -1.56 4.97
CA ALA A 77 -9.04 -1.79 6.11
C ALA A 77 -8.51 -1.35 7.48
N TYR A 78 -7.85 -0.21 7.53
CA TYR A 78 -7.17 0.20 8.75
C TYR A 78 -8.01 1.04 9.70
N VAL A 79 -7.65 0.96 10.99
CA VAL A 79 -8.20 1.83 12.04
C VAL A 79 -7.63 3.23 11.90
N ILE A 80 -8.53 4.23 11.89
CA ILE A 80 -8.14 5.64 11.88
C ILE A 80 -7.85 6.04 13.33
N ILE A 81 -6.57 6.10 13.69
CA ILE A 81 -6.11 6.44 15.04
C ILE A 81 -5.82 7.94 15.11
N THR A 82 -6.85 8.78 14.94
CA THR A 82 -6.72 10.23 15.14
C THR A 82 -7.90 10.80 15.92
N ARG A 83 -7.61 11.74 16.83
CA ARG A 83 -8.61 12.51 17.57
C ARG A 83 -9.47 13.40 16.65
N ASN A 84 -8.94 13.76 15.47
CA ASN A 84 -9.67 14.51 14.46
C ASN A 84 -9.47 13.89 13.06
N PRO A 85 -10.30 12.91 12.68
CA PRO A 85 -10.24 12.24 11.37
C PRO A 85 -10.32 13.22 10.19
N SER A 86 -11.06 14.32 10.35
CA SER A 86 -11.22 15.32 9.29
C SER A 86 -9.94 16.10 9.01
N LEU A 87 -9.06 16.23 10.01
CA LEU A 87 -7.78 16.91 9.85
C LEU A 87 -6.66 15.92 9.49
N ASN A 88 -6.64 14.74 10.12
CA ASN A 88 -5.47 13.85 10.09
C ASN A 88 -5.71 12.42 9.56
N GLY A 89 -6.88 12.18 8.96
CA GLY A 89 -7.28 10.86 8.47
C GLY A 89 -7.32 10.74 6.95
N GLY A 90 -6.88 11.75 6.19
CA GLY A 90 -7.08 11.81 4.75
C GLY A 90 -6.40 10.68 3.98
N TRP A 91 -7.06 10.15 2.95
CA TRP A 91 -6.52 9.14 2.04
C TRP A 91 -6.08 9.78 0.72
N LEU A 92 -4.86 9.48 0.25
CA LEU A 92 -4.31 10.01 -1.00
C LEU A 92 -5.02 9.47 -2.24
N MET A 93 -5.59 8.25 -2.17
CA MET A 93 -6.08 7.51 -3.34
C MET A 93 -4.97 7.14 -4.33
N GLY A 94 -3.80 6.79 -3.79
CA GLY A 94 -2.68 6.37 -4.61
C GLY A 94 -1.41 6.08 -3.84
N HIS A 95 -0.29 6.26 -4.53
CA HIS A 95 1.03 5.83 -4.10
C HIS A 95 1.95 7.01 -3.83
N VAL A 96 2.89 6.83 -2.91
CA VAL A 96 4.02 7.73 -2.70
C VAL A 96 5.36 7.00 -2.79
N ALA A 97 6.39 7.76 -3.12
CA ALA A 97 7.78 7.33 -3.16
C ALA A 97 8.71 8.52 -2.89
N THR A 98 9.88 8.25 -2.35
CA THR A 98 10.92 9.26 -2.12
C THR A 98 12.02 9.12 -3.17
N THR A 99 12.45 10.23 -3.74
CA THR A 99 13.56 10.26 -4.71
C THR A 99 14.91 10.02 -4.04
N VAL A 100 15.99 9.95 -4.82
CA VAL A 100 17.35 10.09 -4.25
C VAL A 100 17.53 11.49 -3.63
N PRO A 101 18.38 11.66 -2.60
CA PRO A 101 18.61 12.97 -2.01
C PRO A 101 19.07 14.00 -3.03
N VAL A 102 18.37 15.14 -3.07
CA VAL A 102 18.58 16.20 -4.04
C VAL A 102 18.62 17.55 -3.32
N GLN A 103 19.43 18.48 -3.81
CA GLN A 103 19.51 19.81 -3.19
C GLN A 103 18.29 20.64 -3.63
N GLY A 104 17.46 21.08 -2.68
CA GLY A 104 16.24 21.82 -2.97
C GLY A 104 16.47 23.14 -3.72
N SER A 105 17.62 23.79 -3.52
CA SER A 105 17.98 25.07 -4.15
C SER A 105 18.10 25.01 -5.68
N GLN A 106 18.21 23.80 -6.27
CA GLN A 106 18.26 23.65 -7.73
C GLN A 106 16.89 23.84 -8.39
N PHE A 107 15.80 23.71 -7.63
CA PHE A 107 14.45 23.85 -8.16
C PHE A 107 14.01 25.32 -8.09
N LYS A 108 13.57 25.86 -9.23
CA LYS A 108 13.12 27.26 -9.28
C LYS A 108 11.69 27.38 -8.78
N ASN A 109 10.87 26.39 -9.06
CA ASN A 109 9.44 26.37 -8.76
C ASN A 109 8.93 24.93 -8.57
N LEU A 110 7.67 24.79 -8.14
CA LEU A 110 7.03 23.49 -7.95
C LEU A 110 6.99 22.63 -9.22
N ARG A 111 6.87 23.26 -10.39
CA ARG A 111 6.83 22.55 -11.68
C ARG A 111 8.14 21.82 -11.97
N ASP A 112 9.28 22.39 -11.59
CA ASP A 112 10.58 21.72 -11.73
C ASP A 112 10.66 20.48 -10.83
N VAL A 113 10.10 20.55 -9.63
CA VAL A 113 10.02 19.41 -8.70
C VAL A 113 9.08 18.32 -9.24
N ASP A 114 7.95 18.71 -9.82
CA ASP A 114 7.03 17.77 -10.49
C ASP A 114 7.70 17.07 -11.68
N LEU A 115 8.48 17.80 -12.49
CA LEU A 115 9.25 17.22 -13.58
C LEU A 115 10.33 16.27 -13.06
N PHE A 116 10.95 16.57 -11.91
CA PHE A 116 11.90 15.68 -11.26
C PHE A 116 11.22 14.39 -10.72
N CYS A 117 10.04 14.51 -10.10
CA CYS A 117 9.22 13.36 -9.71
C CYS A 117 8.84 12.50 -10.93
N LYS A 118 8.40 13.13 -12.02
CA LYS A 118 8.09 12.45 -13.29
C LYS A 118 9.33 11.76 -13.88
N GLY A 119 10.49 12.40 -13.85
CA GLY A 119 11.75 11.82 -14.32
C GLY A 119 12.19 10.63 -13.47
N SER A 120 11.92 10.66 -12.17
CA SER A 120 12.30 9.59 -11.22
C SER A 120 11.39 8.37 -11.30
N PHE A 121 10.08 8.57 -11.51
CA PHE A 121 9.08 7.50 -11.34
C PHE A 121 8.12 7.31 -12.53
N GLY A 122 8.20 8.16 -13.55
CA GLY A 122 7.40 8.10 -14.76
C GLY A 122 6.18 9.04 -14.78
N VAL A 123 5.37 8.92 -15.83
CA VAL A 123 4.18 9.77 -16.05
C VAL A 123 3.19 9.64 -14.88
N GLY A 124 2.62 10.77 -14.45
CA GLY A 124 1.62 10.84 -13.37
C GLY A 124 2.19 11.06 -11.97
N TRP A 125 3.51 10.98 -11.81
CA TRP A 125 4.17 11.33 -10.56
C TRP A 125 4.46 12.82 -10.46
N VAL A 126 4.11 13.41 -9.32
CA VAL A 126 4.27 14.84 -8.99
C VAL A 126 4.66 15.00 -7.52
N THR A 127 5.01 16.20 -7.11
CA THR A 127 5.41 16.51 -5.72
C THR A 127 4.24 16.31 -4.76
N ALA A 128 4.51 15.77 -3.57
CA ALA A 128 3.52 15.65 -2.50
C ALA A 128 3.35 16.96 -1.70
N ALA A 129 2.15 17.17 -1.19
CA ALA A 129 1.71 18.32 -0.40
C ALA A 129 0.84 17.84 0.78
N PHE A 130 0.84 18.57 1.90
CA PHE A 130 0.11 18.17 3.10
C PHE A 130 -1.40 18.00 2.86
N HIS A 131 -1.94 18.83 1.98
CA HIS A 131 -3.36 18.84 1.62
C HIS A 131 -3.76 17.78 0.59
N ASP A 132 -2.94 16.77 0.32
CA ASP A 132 -3.26 15.74 -0.68
C ASP A 132 -4.21 14.66 -0.17
N GLY A 133 -4.33 14.51 1.15
CA GLY A 133 -5.32 13.61 1.73
C GLY A 133 -6.73 14.03 1.37
N ARG A 134 -7.65 13.09 1.23
CA ARG A 134 -9.08 13.36 1.12
C ARG A 134 -9.82 12.59 2.22
N LEU A 135 -10.62 13.30 3.01
CA LEU A 135 -11.55 12.64 3.92
C LEU A 135 -12.76 12.18 3.10
N ILE A 136 -13.02 10.88 3.06
CA ILE A 136 -14.24 10.38 2.42
C ILE A 136 -15.36 10.24 3.47
N PRO A 137 -16.58 10.77 3.22
CA PRO A 137 -17.71 10.61 4.12
C PRO A 137 -17.99 9.13 4.45
N GLY A 138 -18.13 8.82 5.73
CA GLY A 138 -18.37 7.45 6.21
C GLY A 138 -17.15 6.54 6.24
N MET A 139 -15.95 7.04 5.94
CA MET A 139 -14.70 6.29 6.04
C MET A 139 -14.42 5.88 7.49
N ASN A 140 -14.24 4.57 7.72
CA ASN A 140 -13.86 4.02 9.03
C ASN A 140 -13.11 2.67 8.86
N ASN A 141 -12.89 1.94 9.95
CA ASN A 141 -12.20 0.65 9.96
C ASN A 141 -13.03 -0.53 9.40
N THR A 142 -14.26 -0.32 8.93
CA THR A 142 -15.18 -1.32 8.36
C THR A 142 -15.73 -0.91 6.98
N ARG A 143 -15.56 0.36 6.58
CA ARG A 143 -15.95 0.89 5.27
C ARG A 143 -14.70 1.26 4.47
N TYR A 144 -14.39 0.41 3.50
CA TYR A 144 -13.26 0.50 2.59
C TYR A 144 -13.76 0.87 1.19
N SER A 145 -12.90 1.46 0.37
CA SER A 145 -13.36 2.08 -0.88
C SER A 145 -12.63 1.65 -2.10
N GLY A 146 -13.40 1.45 -3.18
CA GLY A 146 -12.90 1.28 -4.54
C GLY A 146 -13.56 2.29 -5.49
N LYS A 147 -13.88 1.85 -6.71
CA LYS A 147 -14.43 2.67 -7.81
C LYS A 147 -15.75 3.40 -7.50
N GLU A 148 -16.49 2.98 -6.49
CA GLU A 148 -17.72 3.64 -6.05
C GLU A 148 -17.47 5.07 -5.54
N TRP A 149 -16.31 5.33 -4.92
CA TRP A 149 -16.00 6.65 -4.36
C TRP A 149 -15.44 7.61 -5.41
N THR A 150 -14.97 7.09 -6.56
CA THR A 150 -14.56 7.91 -7.71
C THR A 150 -15.74 8.47 -8.51
N ASN A 151 -16.93 7.85 -8.45
CA ASN A 151 -18.15 8.35 -9.11
C ASN A 151 -18.68 9.67 -8.51
N TYR A 152 -18.27 10.01 -7.29
CA TYR A 152 -18.72 11.23 -6.61
C TYR A 152 -17.90 12.49 -6.98
N GLY A 153 -17.01 12.38 -7.97
CA GLY A 153 -16.23 13.49 -8.52
C GLY A 153 -15.28 14.12 -7.50
N LEU A 154 -14.32 14.91 -7.97
CA LEU A 154 -13.54 15.82 -7.12
C LEU A 154 -14.42 17.02 -6.71
N THR A 155 -15.57 16.76 -6.06
CA THR A 155 -16.54 17.80 -5.72
C THR A 155 -16.12 18.56 -4.45
N SER A 156 -16.46 19.85 -4.38
CA SER A 156 -16.09 20.80 -3.32
C SER A 156 -16.56 20.43 -1.90
N THR A 157 -17.28 19.32 -1.74
CA THR A 157 -17.80 18.79 -0.46
C THR A 157 -16.80 17.87 0.25
N TYR A 158 -15.74 17.42 -0.42
CA TYR A 158 -14.62 16.76 0.22
C TYR A 158 -13.76 17.81 0.92
N LYS A 159 -13.77 17.82 2.25
CA LYS A 159 -12.75 18.56 3.00
C LYS A 159 -11.41 17.99 2.57
N GLN A 160 -10.59 18.80 1.90
CA GLN A 160 -9.17 18.49 1.71
C GLN A 160 -8.65 18.07 3.09
N GLY A 161 -8.00 16.91 3.15
CA GLY A 161 -7.31 16.48 4.37
C GLY A 161 -6.39 17.61 4.80
N ALA A 162 -6.33 17.89 6.09
CA ALA A 162 -5.65 19.09 6.57
C ALA A 162 -4.12 18.93 6.45
N TRP A 163 -3.43 18.58 7.53
CA TRP A 163 -1.97 18.64 7.59
C TRP A 163 -1.30 17.26 7.48
N SER A 164 -2.05 16.24 7.03
CA SER A 164 -1.52 14.89 6.84
C SER A 164 -2.36 14.04 5.88
N PHE A 165 -1.73 12.98 5.37
CA PHE A 165 -2.40 11.98 4.54
C PHE A 165 -1.79 10.59 4.72
N TRP A 166 -2.59 9.59 4.36
CA TRP A 166 -2.19 8.19 4.24
C TRP A 166 -2.12 7.81 2.77
N ALA A 167 -1.13 7.01 2.41
CA ALA A 167 -0.93 6.54 1.06
C ALA A 167 -0.35 5.13 1.04
N TYR A 168 -0.55 4.42 -0.07
CA TYR A 168 0.32 3.28 -0.34
C TYR A 168 1.73 3.78 -0.52
N VAL A 169 2.67 3.11 0.11
CA VAL A 169 4.06 3.25 -0.27
C VAL A 169 4.31 2.17 -1.32
N SER A 170 5.30 2.33 -2.20
CA SER A 170 5.80 1.20 -3.03
C SER A 170 6.26 -0.03 -2.21
N ALA A 171 6.06 0.00 -0.89
CA ALA A 171 6.08 -1.06 0.10
C ALA A 171 5.58 -2.42 -0.40
N TYR A 172 4.58 -2.58 -1.29
CA TYR A 172 4.24 -3.97 -1.71
C TYR A 172 5.44 -4.70 -2.33
N ASN A 173 6.25 -4.00 -3.12
CA ASN A 173 7.47 -4.58 -3.68
C ASN A 173 8.61 -4.61 -2.64
N ASN A 174 8.60 -3.72 -1.66
CA ASN A 174 9.71 -3.54 -0.72
C ASN A 174 9.45 -4.13 0.68
N THR A 175 8.28 -4.73 0.90
CA THR A 175 7.86 -5.35 2.17
C THR A 175 7.88 -6.86 2.00
N ARG A 176 8.30 -7.56 3.06
CA ARG A 176 8.30 -9.03 3.07
C ARG A 176 6.90 -9.55 2.88
N HIS A 177 6.68 -10.26 1.79
CA HIS A 177 5.38 -10.83 1.49
C HIS A 177 5.10 -12.02 2.44
N ALA A 178 3.88 -12.08 2.98
CA ALA A 178 3.54 -12.98 4.09
C ALA A 178 3.75 -14.47 3.77
N THR A 179 3.60 -14.88 2.50
CA THR A 179 3.81 -16.26 2.05
C THR A 179 5.27 -16.57 1.75
N THR A 180 5.92 -15.74 0.91
CA THR A 180 7.29 -16.00 0.44
C THR A 180 8.34 -15.62 1.47
N LYS A 181 7.98 -14.76 2.45
CA LYS A 181 8.86 -14.15 3.47
C LYS A 181 10.02 -13.31 2.91
N ILE A 182 9.99 -13.02 1.61
CA ILE A 182 10.98 -12.23 0.87
C ILE A 182 10.26 -11.04 0.24
N GLU A 183 10.94 -9.89 0.14
CA GLU A 183 10.41 -8.73 -0.56
C GLU A 183 10.38 -8.99 -2.08
N PRO A 184 9.27 -8.73 -2.80
CA PRO A 184 9.20 -8.94 -4.25
C PRO A 184 10.29 -8.20 -5.05
N PHE A 185 10.71 -7.02 -4.59
CA PHE A 185 11.80 -6.24 -5.18
C PHE A 185 13.13 -6.99 -5.08
N THR A 186 13.43 -7.60 -3.93
CA THR A 186 14.64 -8.38 -3.71
C THR A 186 14.70 -9.56 -4.68
N VAL A 187 13.58 -10.24 -4.93
CA VAL A 187 13.48 -11.35 -5.88
C VAL A 187 13.75 -10.90 -7.33
N MET A 188 13.31 -9.69 -7.69
CA MET A 188 13.42 -9.17 -9.06
C MET A 188 14.77 -8.51 -9.36
N TYR A 189 15.36 -7.83 -8.37
CA TYR A 189 16.50 -6.93 -8.57
C TYR A 189 17.74 -7.32 -7.77
N ASP A 190 17.70 -8.43 -7.04
CA ASP A 190 18.84 -9.02 -6.34
C ASP A 190 19.52 -8.11 -5.30
N ARG A 191 18.73 -7.16 -4.79
CA ARG A 191 19.15 -6.27 -3.71
C ARG A 191 17.90 -5.79 -3.01
N HIS A 192 18.06 -5.48 -1.74
CA HIS A 192 17.03 -4.72 -1.06
C HIS A 192 16.87 -3.36 -1.77
N CYS A 193 15.62 -2.93 -1.92
CA CYS A 193 15.35 -1.58 -2.40
C CYS A 193 16.02 -0.61 -1.43
N GLN A 194 16.94 0.22 -1.92
CA GLN A 194 17.51 1.27 -1.11
C GLN A 194 16.48 2.38 -1.00
N LEU A 195 15.82 2.45 0.15
CA LEU A 195 14.86 3.49 0.43
C LEU A 195 15.61 4.73 0.88
N SER A 196 15.10 5.91 0.54
CA SER A 196 15.80 7.17 0.81
C SER A 196 15.97 7.51 2.29
N PHE A 197 15.41 6.66 3.18
CA PHE A 197 15.54 6.71 4.64
C PHE A 197 16.34 5.54 5.23
N ASP A 198 16.78 4.57 4.42
CA ASP A 198 17.72 3.56 4.89
C ASP A 198 19.04 4.25 5.23
N LEU A 199 19.60 3.94 6.40
CA LEU A 199 20.95 4.38 6.78
C LEU A 199 21.89 4.00 5.64
N GLN A 200 22.75 4.94 5.19
CA GLN A 200 23.74 4.68 4.16
C GLN A 200 24.50 3.40 4.52
N GLN A 201 24.14 2.29 3.88
CA GLN A 201 24.87 1.05 4.02
C GLN A 201 26.29 1.33 3.53
N THR A 202 27.29 0.88 4.30
CA THR A 202 28.67 0.91 3.85
C THR A 202 28.72 0.29 2.46
N PRO A 203 29.25 1.00 1.44
CA PRO A 203 29.32 0.44 0.11
C PRO A 203 30.11 -0.87 0.22
N THR A 204 29.47 -1.98 -0.14
CA THR A 204 30.17 -3.25 -0.34
C THR A 204 31.28 -2.95 -1.34
N SER A 205 32.53 -3.05 -0.90
CA SER A 205 33.69 -2.82 -1.76
C SER A 205 33.51 -3.70 -3.00
N ILE A 206 33.36 -3.08 -4.17
CA ILE A 206 33.18 -3.82 -5.42
C ILE A 206 34.51 -4.50 -5.72
N VAL A 207 34.61 -5.77 -5.29
CA VAL A 207 35.73 -6.66 -5.59
C VAL A 207 35.52 -7.13 -7.02
N GLN A 208 35.98 -6.35 -8.00
CA GLN A 208 35.99 -6.68 -9.44
C GLN A 208 34.64 -7.00 -10.15
N PRO A 209 34.37 -6.43 -11.33
CA PRO A 209 33.09 -6.61 -12.06
C PRO A 209 32.68 -8.07 -12.36
N CYS A 210 33.63 -8.97 -12.59
CA CYS A 210 33.33 -10.37 -12.91
C CYS A 210 32.93 -11.22 -11.70
N GLU A 211 33.38 -10.86 -10.49
CA GLU A 211 32.98 -11.55 -9.26
C GLU A 211 31.61 -11.08 -8.78
N TYR A 212 31.30 -9.79 -9.00
CA TYR A 212 29.97 -9.21 -8.70
C TYR A 212 28.84 -9.97 -9.42
N VAL A 213 28.97 -10.24 -10.72
CA VAL A 213 27.94 -10.96 -11.49
C VAL A 213 27.76 -12.41 -10.99
N LYS A 214 28.84 -13.09 -10.58
CA LYS A 214 28.76 -14.44 -10.03
C LYS A 214 28.04 -14.46 -8.67
N GLN A 215 28.35 -13.50 -7.80
CA GLN A 215 27.68 -13.33 -6.52
C GLN A 215 26.19 -13.03 -6.70
N LEU A 216 25.86 -12.19 -7.69
CA LEU A 216 24.48 -11.85 -8.05
C LEU A 216 23.68 -13.10 -8.44
N HIS A 217 24.18 -13.89 -9.39
CA HIS A 217 23.51 -15.13 -9.81
C HIS A 217 23.31 -16.13 -8.65
N GLN A 218 24.29 -16.22 -7.75
CA GLN A 218 24.18 -17.08 -6.57
C GLN A 218 23.09 -16.58 -5.62
N TYR A 219 23.01 -15.28 -5.34
CA TYR A 219 21.97 -14.74 -4.48
C TYR A 219 20.57 -14.91 -5.08
N ILE A 220 20.37 -14.60 -6.37
CA ILE A 220 19.07 -14.80 -7.06
C ILE A 220 18.61 -16.26 -6.91
N SER A 221 19.53 -17.20 -7.16
CA SER A 221 19.20 -18.62 -7.08
C SER A 221 18.75 -19.03 -5.67
N GLN A 222 19.43 -18.52 -4.64
CA GLN A 222 19.09 -18.78 -3.24
C GLN A 222 17.78 -18.12 -2.83
N ALA A 223 17.56 -16.85 -3.20
CA ALA A 223 16.32 -16.13 -2.89
C ALA A 223 15.11 -16.80 -3.54
N ASN A 224 15.22 -17.23 -4.79
CA ASN A 224 14.17 -17.98 -5.47
C ASN A 224 13.90 -19.33 -4.82
N GLN A 225 14.95 -20.07 -4.45
CA GLN A 225 14.81 -21.35 -3.76
C GLN A 225 14.10 -21.20 -2.41
N MET A 226 14.49 -20.19 -1.61
CA MET A 226 13.84 -19.89 -0.34
C MET A 226 12.37 -19.47 -0.54
N ALA A 227 12.08 -18.62 -1.54
CA ALA A 227 10.71 -18.23 -1.85
C ALA A 227 9.84 -19.46 -2.19
N GLN A 228 10.35 -20.37 -3.01
CA GLN A 228 9.65 -21.60 -3.38
C GLN A 228 9.38 -22.49 -2.17
N GLN A 229 10.39 -22.74 -1.33
CA GLN A 229 10.24 -23.53 -0.11
C GLN A 229 9.20 -22.94 0.84
N ASN A 230 9.23 -21.61 1.04
CA ASN A 230 8.28 -20.91 1.89
C ASN A 230 6.85 -21.00 1.33
N ILE A 231 6.69 -20.86 0.01
CA ILE A 231 5.40 -21.06 -0.67
C ILE A 231 4.88 -22.47 -0.42
N GLU A 232 5.70 -23.49 -0.64
CA GLU A 232 5.31 -24.89 -0.46
C GLU A 232 4.89 -25.19 0.99
N GLN A 233 5.68 -24.76 1.97
CA GLN A 233 5.36 -24.93 3.39
C GLN A 233 4.05 -24.23 3.76
N GLN A 234 3.85 -22.99 3.31
CA GLN A 234 2.61 -22.24 3.58
C GLN A 234 1.40 -22.88 2.91
N GLN A 235 1.56 -23.36 1.67
CA GLN A 235 0.51 -24.10 0.96
C GLN A 235 0.17 -25.40 1.68
N GLN A 236 1.15 -26.16 2.17
CA GLN A 236 0.92 -27.39 2.94
C GLN A 236 0.18 -27.09 4.25
N GLY A 237 0.61 -26.06 5.00
CA GLY A 237 -0.06 -25.65 6.24
C GLY A 237 -1.48 -25.14 6.01
N ALA A 238 -1.71 -24.37 4.95
CA ALA A 238 -3.05 -23.93 4.54
C ALA A 238 -3.93 -25.12 4.13
N LYS A 239 -3.39 -26.07 3.35
CA LYS A 239 -4.09 -27.29 2.93
C LYS A 239 -4.45 -28.16 4.14
N SER A 240 -3.54 -28.34 5.09
CA SER A 240 -3.80 -29.10 6.32
C SER A 240 -4.93 -28.48 7.13
N ARG A 241 -4.85 -27.17 7.42
CA ARG A 241 -5.92 -26.42 8.13
C ARG A 241 -7.26 -26.51 7.42
N TYR A 242 -7.27 -26.36 6.09
CA TYR A 242 -8.48 -26.50 5.29
C TYR A 242 -9.07 -27.92 5.40
N ASN A 243 -8.22 -28.94 5.28
CA ASN A 243 -8.64 -30.34 5.33
C ASN A 243 -9.13 -30.78 6.71
N GLN A 244 -8.59 -30.24 7.81
CA GLN A 244 -9.00 -30.58 9.18
C GLN A 244 -10.51 -30.42 9.40
N ASN A 245 -11.10 -29.35 8.85
CA ASN A 245 -12.53 -29.06 8.98
C ASN A 245 -13.32 -29.33 7.69
N LYS A 246 -12.70 -29.98 6.70
CA LYS A 246 -13.33 -30.23 5.41
C LYS A 246 -14.31 -31.40 5.52
N ARG A 247 -15.59 -31.10 5.34
CA ARG A 247 -16.61 -32.12 5.08
C ARG A 247 -16.44 -32.64 3.65
N ASN A 248 -16.43 -33.97 3.48
CA ASN A 248 -16.40 -34.64 2.17
C ASN A 248 -17.74 -35.35 1.92
N PRO A 249 -18.84 -34.60 1.68
CA PRO A 249 -20.10 -35.22 1.33
C PRO A 249 -19.96 -35.95 -0.02
N SER A 250 -20.46 -37.18 -0.10
CA SER A 250 -20.61 -37.92 -1.34
C SER A 250 -22.10 -38.12 -1.59
N TYR A 251 -22.48 -38.09 -2.85
CA TYR A 251 -23.84 -38.31 -3.31
C TYR A 251 -23.81 -39.31 -4.46
N ASP A 252 -24.91 -40.04 -4.61
CA ASP A 252 -25.07 -41.03 -5.67
C ASP A 252 -25.95 -40.48 -6.79
N VAL A 253 -25.87 -41.13 -7.95
CA VAL A 253 -26.73 -40.79 -9.08
C VAL A 253 -28.17 -41.12 -8.67
N VAL A 254 -29.13 -40.28 -9.08
CA VAL A 254 -30.56 -40.31 -8.71
C VAL A 254 -30.89 -39.58 -7.40
N ASP A 255 -29.91 -39.24 -6.56
CA ASP A 255 -30.16 -38.46 -5.34
C ASP A 255 -30.74 -37.06 -5.64
N TYR A 256 -31.63 -36.61 -4.75
CA TYR A 256 -32.12 -35.24 -4.76
C TYR A 256 -31.27 -34.36 -3.85
N VAL A 257 -30.85 -33.21 -4.38
CA VAL A 257 -29.96 -32.26 -3.72
C VAL A 257 -30.40 -30.83 -3.98
N CYS A 258 -30.02 -29.94 -3.08
CA CYS A 258 -30.15 -28.50 -3.28
C CYS A 258 -28.78 -27.89 -3.62
N VAL A 259 -28.76 -26.90 -4.50
CA VAL A 259 -27.55 -26.18 -4.92
C VAL A 259 -27.48 -24.83 -4.20
N ALA A 260 -26.39 -24.56 -3.49
CA ALA A 260 -26.15 -23.26 -2.90
C ALA A 260 -26.00 -22.18 -4.01
N ARG A 261 -26.84 -21.13 -3.98
CA ARG A 261 -26.70 -20.00 -4.92
C ARG A 261 -25.46 -19.18 -4.59
N VAL A 262 -24.89 -18.58 -5.63
CA VAL A 262 -23.69 -17.73 -5.58
C VAL A 262 -24.09 -16.31 -5.99
N GLY A 263 -23.46 -15.31 -5.39
CA GLY A 263 -23.71 -13.89 -5.72
C GLY A 263 -24.68 -13.19 -4.78
N MET A 264 -25.06 -11.96 -5.15
CA MET A 264 -25.96 -11.09 -4.36
C MET A 264 -27.37 -11.66 -4.32
N ARG A 265 -28.01 -11.57 -3.14
CA ARG A 265 -29.33 -12.15 -2.88
C ARG A 265 -30.21 -11.12 -2.18
N PRO A 266 -31.49 -11.00 -2.55
CA PRO A 266 -32.43 -10.22 -1.77
C PRO A 266 -32.53 -10.73 -0.34
N LYS A 267 -32.80 -9.83 0.60
CA LYS A 267 -33.07 -10.18 2.00
C LYS A 267 -34.25 -11.18 2.03
N LEU A 268 -34.12 -12.24 2.83
CA LEU A 268 -35.09 -13.35 2.98
C LEU A 268 -35.20 -14.34 1.80
N ALA A 269 -34.43 -14.19 0.72
CA ALA A 269 -34.40 -15.22 -0.32
C ALA A 269 -33.79 -16.53 0.21
N SER A 270 -34.33 -17.68 -0.23
CA SER A 270 -33.84 -19.01 0.16
C SER A 270 -32.34 -19.13 -0.07
N LYS A 271 -31.61 -19.82 0.83
CA LYS A 271 -30.14 -20.00 0.73
C LYS A 271 -29.74 -21.04 -0.32
N ASN A 272 -30.61 -21.98 -0.62
CA ASN A 272 -30.36 -23.00 -1.63
C ASN A 272 -31.45 -22.95 -2.70
N ASP A 273 -31.09 -23.42 -3.87
CA ASP A 273 -31.94 -23.58 -5.03
C ASP A 273 -32.18 -25.07 -5.30
N GLY A 274 -33.37 -25.44 -5.79
CA GLY A 274 -33.72 -26.82 -6.05
C GLY A 274 -35.19 -27.11 -5.75
N PRO A 275 -35.60 -28.39 -5.79
CA PRO A 275 -34.77 -29.60 -5.82
C PRO A 275 -34.18 -29.97 -7.18
N TYR A 276 -32.91 -30.38 -7.19
CA TYR A 276 -32.23 -30.94 -8.35
C TYR A 276 -31.98 -32.44 -8.16
N LYS A 277 -32.08 -33.21 -9.23
CA LYS A 277 -31.71 -34.62 -9.28
C LYS A 277 -30.30 -34.77 -9.83
N ILE A 278 -29.45 -35.56 -9.19
CA ILE A 278 -28.13 -35.89 -9.72
C ILE A 278 -28.29 -36.85 -10.89
N THR A 279 -27.89 -36.40 -12.08
CA THR A 279 -27.95 -37.23 -13.30
C THR A 279 -26.63 -37.93 -13.56
N GLN A 280 -25.51 -37.32 -13.19
CA GLN A 280 -24.19 -37.88 -13.46
C GLN A 280 -23.12 -37.39 -12.50
N LYS A 281 -22.19 -38.29 -12.14
CA LYS A 281 -20.96 -37.96 -11.42
C LYS A 281 -19.82 -37.71 -12.41
N ARG A 282 -19.27 -36.50 -12.41
CA ARG A 282 -18.16 -36.07 -13.28
C ARG A 282 -16.88 -35.95 -12.45
N GLY A 283 -16.32 -37.09 -12.06
CA GLY A 283 -15.12 -37.17 -11.21
C GLY A 283 -15.44 -37.09 -9.71
N GLN A 284 -14.42 -36.89 -8.87
CA GLN A 284 -14.56 -36.96 -7.42
C GLN A 284 -15.30 -35.76 -6.79
N LEU A 285 -15.23 -34.59 -7.42
CA LEU A 285 -15.69 -33.33 -6.83
C LEU A 285 -16.78 -32.62 -7.64
N SER A 286 -17.18 -33.12 -8.80
CA SER A 286 -18.13 -32.46 -9.69
C SER A 286 -19.27 -33.39 -10.07
N TYR A 287 -20.49 -32.85 -10.04
CA TYR A 287 -21.73 -33.55 -10.35
C TYR A 287 -22.54 -32.74 -11.36
N ILE A 288 -23.24 -33.43 -12.25
CA ILE A 288 -24.27 -32.84 -13.10
C ILE A 288 -25.61 -33.06 -12.41
N VAL A 289 -26.34 -31.96 -12.25
CA VAL A 289 -27.65 -31.95 -11.59
C VAL A 289 -28.68 -31.31 -12.52
N GLN A 290 -29.91 -31.80 -12.48
CA GLN A 290 -31.01 -31.36 -13.34
C GLN A 290 -32.22 -30.96 -12.48
N ASP A 291 -32.85 -29.81 -12.77
CA ASP A 291 -34.05 -29.40 -12.01
C ASP A 291 -35.20 -30.35 -12.32
N SER A 292 -35.94 -30.74 -11.28
CA SER A 292 -37.09 -31.64 -11.41
C SER A 292 -38.28 -30.97 -12.09
N ARG A 293 -38.35 -29.63 -12.06
CA ARG A 293 -39.44 -28.81 -12.62
C ARG A 293 -39.14 -28.31 -14.01
N ASN A 294 -37.86 -28.15 -14.34
CA ASN A 294 -37.40 -27.69 -15.65
C ASN A 294 -36.26 -28.59 -16.13
N LEU A 295 -36.59 -29.54 -16.99
CA LEU A 295 -35.63 -30.51 -17.53
C LEU A 295 -34.53 -29.86 -18.39
N SER A 296 -34.74 -28.64 -18.88
CA SER A 296 -33.68 -27.90 -19.60
C SER A 296 -32.64 -27.27 -18.66
N ASP A 297 -32.93 -27.13 -17.37
CA ASP A 297 -32.02 -26.54 -16.40
C ASP A 297 -31.06 -27.61 -15.84
N VAL A 298 -29.95 -27.80 -16.56
CA VAL A 298 -28.86 -28.73 -16.23
C VAL A 298 -27.63 -27.95 -15.79
N LYS A 299 -27.07 -28.28 -14.62
CA LYS A 299 -25.91 -27.58 -14.04
C LYS A 299 -24.81 -28.55 -13.68
N GLN A 300 -23.57 -28.19 -14.02
CA GLN A 300 -22.39 -28.83 -13.46
C GLN A 300 -21.96 -28.08 -12.19
N VAL A 301 -21.92 -28.77 -11.06
CA VAL A 301 -21.75 -28.16 -9.73
C VAL A 301 -20.66 -28.89 -8.95
N HIS A 302 -19.83 -28.12 -8.23
CA HIS A 302 -18.85 -28.66 -7.30
C HIS A 302 -19.53 -29.20 -6.03
N VAL A 303 -19.08 -30.33 -5.51
CA VAL A 303 -19.67 -31.07 -4.38
C VAL A 303 -19.91 -30.21 -3.14
N GLN A 304 -19.04 -29.24 -2.86
CA GLN A 304 -19.19 -28.33 -1.71
C GLN A 304 -20.36 -27.36 -1.82
N ARG A 305 -20.94 -27.20 -3.01
CA ARG A 305 -22.14 -26.40 -3.23
C ARG A 305 -23.42 -27.23 -3.14
N LEU A 306 -23.32 -28.55 -3.11
CA LEU A 306 -24.47 -29.43 -2.92
C LEU A 306 -24.83 -29.50 -1.43
N ARG A 307 -26.12 -29.57 -1.16
CA ARG A 307 -26.68 -29.81 0.17
C ARG A 307 -27.66 -30.97 0.07
N PRO A 308 -27.69 -31.87 1.08
CA PRO A 308 -28.69 -32.92 1.10
C PRO A 308 -30.09 -32.30 1.06
N TYR A 309 -31.00 -32.92 0.32
CA TYR A 309 -32.38 -32.50 0.29
C TYR A 309 -33.05 -32.89 1.61
N CYS A 310 -33.26 -31.93 2.50
CA CYS A 310 -34.14 -32.13 3.65
C CYS A 310 -35.58 -31.95 3.17
N GLN A 311 -36.33 -33.04 3.05
CA GLN A 311 -37.78 -32.95 3.05
C GLN A 311 -38.18 -32.27 4.37
N LEU A 312 -38.82 -31.10 4.28
CA LEU A 312 -39.53 -30.54 5.42
C LEU A 312 -40.63 -31.56 5.78
N GLN A 313 -40.45 -32.25 6.91
CA GLN A 313 -41.56 -32.89 7.61
C GLN A 313 -42.40 -31.80 8.29
#